data_AF-A0A661I199-F1
#
_entry.id   AF-A0A661I199-F1
#
_cell.length_a   1.000
_cell.length_b   1.000
_cell.length_c   1.000
_cell.angle_alpha   90.00
_cell.angle_beta   90.00
_cell.angle_gamma   90.00
#
_symmetry.space_group_name_H-M   'P 1'
#
loop_
_entity.id
_entity.type
_entity.pdbx_description
1 polymer ?
#
loop_
_entity_poly.entity_id
_entity_poly.type
_entity_poly.pdbx_seq_one_letter_code
_entity_poly.pdbx_strand_id
1 'polypeptide(L)'
;MSFNFLEITNNTGNINKVFTWSESKCSKTSNARVYNATFQEKSFNTLEEFDAYLANDIQTNQAICLGKSKHSLTQGKLLTKGQEDISNSTISRSNAYLENQDALQLCLGDIDADTQMSDEMIEVISTQDSTYDAVLELHGDGFSEVSVRSGSSSSTGIVDTVTEEPVYVSNSQHLYWILLNADTPQDLDRYVEFLKRRAVIKKFWFLKIHKDGSTSFRTLLDLSVIKSMQSRLSFEAPATVGEGLKKMKQTSKFYNTTNGLIPFNLQNIEYKSLPNWRVVYEQAKLDNKGKINAIKKQYRADKILELVQLHNFSESEAALIIDEYLTKSNVSASMILKAADDKSHKVSQFLIQGATSWDVYDIFDYKKGLGKTYINVKNIFNANVYTYLRGGVTYNISFTIDEILNILNTLDYKEDVTKILFALIDYVVTNEFGEDAVSKIIELLESNNCSFEFEKFYYKNYINFTVAEKMSDFAFIMMDGKTGVFRKSEDGDLTLYTLRSIADLFLNKNFYSKDPNNLKKTILVDVVKHWLRSQGREEFTSVVFTDKETAENEYNLFRGFAYEPINHQDIDLEPYFTLVKDVIANGDELFCNINHSFIAQMLQDPFNKLGTA
;
A
#
# COMPACT_ATOMS: atom_id res chain seq x y z
N MET A 1 -18.14 -0.62 -31.76
CA MET A 1 -17.84 -0.60 -30.31
C MET A 1 -17.35 0.79 -29.98
N SER A 2 -17.79 1.37 -28.86
CA SER A 2 -17.28 2.65 -28.38
C SER A 2 -16.78 2.50 -26.95
N PHE A 3 -15.85 3.36 -26.55
CA PHE A 3 -15.38 3.46 -25.18
C PHE A 3 -15.63 4.87 -24.65
N ASN A 4 -15.79 4.98 -23.34
CA ASN A 4 -16.17 6.22 -22.69
C ASN A 4 -15.13 6.66 -21.65
N PHE A 5 -15.08 7.96 -21.38
CA PHE A 5 -14.43 8.53 -20.21
C PHE A 5 -15.22 9.74 -19.73
N LEU A 6 -14.92 10.18 -18.51
CA LEU A 6 -15.54 11.36 -17.91
C LEU A 6 -14.64 12.59 -18.13
N GLU A 7 -15.10 13.55 -18.92
CA GLU A 7 -14.52 14.89 -19.00
C GLU A 7 -14.89 15.66 -17.73
N ILE A 8 -13.87 16.19 -17.07
CA ILE A 8 -14.03 17.02 -15.87
C ILE A 8 -13.64 18.45 -16.22
N THR A 9 -14.58 19.38 -16.08
CA THR A 9 -14.33 20.81 -16.32
C THR A 9 -14.28 21.56 -15.00
N ASN A 10 -13.17 22.23 -14.69
CA ASN A 10 -13.06 23.11 -13.53
C ASN A 10 -13.71 24.46 -13.82
N ASN A 11 -14.69 24.83 -13.01
CA ASN A 11 -15.45 26.07 -13.15
C ASN A 11 -14.71 27.27 -12.53
N THR A 12 -13.65 27.05 -11.75
CA THR A 12 -12.97 28.11 -10.99
C THR A 12 -11.56 28.45 -11.50
N GLY A 13 -11.08 27.79 -12.56
CA GLY A 13 -9.78 28.09 -13.15
C GLY A 13 -9.18 26.93 -13.94
N ASN A 14 -7.93 27.10 -14.39
CA ASN A 14 -7.22 26.09 -15.18
C ASN A 14 -6.83 24.87 -14.34
N ILE A 15 -6.82 23.69 -14.97
CA ILE A 15 -6.37 22.42 -14.40
C ILE A 15 -5.31 21.74 -15.24
N ASN A 16 -4.48 22.54 -15.90
CA ASN A 16 -3.35 22.07 -16.67
C ASN A 16 -2.03 22.30 -15.92
N LYS A 17 -0.94 21.94 -16.59
CA LYS A 17 0.43 22.19 -16.11
C LYS A 17 0.87 23.57 -16.59
N VAL A 18 1.51 24.33 -15.71
CA VAL A 18 2.04 25.67 -15.99
C VAL A 18 3.56 25.63 -15.93
N PHE A 19 4.23 26.18 -16.93
CA PHE A 19 5.68 26.29 -16.99
C PHE A 19 6.09 27.76 -17.02
N THR A 20 7.00 28.18 -16.14
CA THR A 20 7.49 29.57 -16.07
C THR A 20 8.98 29.60 -15.80
N TRP A 21 9.64 30.64 -16.28
CA TRP A 21 11.00 30.97 -15.85
C TRP A 21 11.01 31.46 -14.40
N SER A 22 11.94 30.93 -13.61
CA SER A 22 12.27 31.41 -12.27
C SER A 22 13.78 31.29 -12.07
N GLU A 23 14.46 32.40 -11.78
CA GLU A 23 15.89 32.43 -11.46
C GLU A 23 16.79 31.69 -12.49
N SER A 24 16.52 31.89 -13.79
CA SER A 24 17.21 31.21 -14.91
C SER A 24 16.97 29.70 -15.02
N LYS A 25 15.92 29.19 -14.37
CA LYS A 25 15.49 27.79 -14.48
C LYS A 25 14.00 27.70 -14.84
N CYS A 26 13.66 26.77 -15.74
CA CYS A 26 12.27 26.45 -16.02
C CYS A 26 11.66 25.71 -14.82
N SER A 27 10.57 26.23 -14.28
CA SER A 27 9.82 25.65 -13.18
C SER A 27 8.46 25.13 -13.66
N LYS A 28 8.01 24.01 -13.10
CA LYS A 28 6.72 23.39 -13.40
C LYS A 28 5.81 23.48 -12.18
N THR A 29 4.63 24.05 -12.37
CA THR A 29 3.57 24.10 -11.36
C THR A 29 2.35 23.37 -11.91
N SER A 30 1.78 22.44 -11.15
CA SER A 30 0.57 21.72 -11.57
C SER A 30 -0.63 22.29 -10.80
N ASN A 31 -1.58 22.87 -11.52
CA ASN A 31 -2.81 23.40 -10.92
C ASN A 31 -3.83 22.27 -10.76
N ALA A 32 -3.59 21.40 -9.80
CA ALA A 32 -4.45 20.26 -9.53
C ALA A 32 -5.58 20.58 -8.52
N ARG A 33 -5.78 21.86 -8.16
CA ARG A 33 -6.81 22.30 -7.20
C ARG A 33 -8.11 22.54 -7.96
N VAL A 34 -9.12 21.73 -7.65
CA VAL A 34 -10.44 21.82 -8.26
C VAL A 34 -11.43 22.05 -7.14
N TYR A 35 -12.23 23.12 -7.21
CA TYR A 35 -13.23 23.37 -6.18
C TYR A 35 -14.61 23.03 -6.72
N ASN A 36 -15.06 23.59 -7.85
CA ASN A 36 -16.33 23.21 -8.45
C ASN A 36 -16.10 22.69 -9.86
N ALA A 37 -16.65 21.53 -10.20
CA ALA A 37 -16.51 20.93 -11.51
C ALA A 37 -17.86 20.47 -12.10
N THR A 38 -17.95 20.50 -13.42
CA THR A 38 -18.98 19.79 -14.19
C THR A 38 -18.38 18.53 -14.81
N PHE A 39 -19.24 17.54 -15.03
CA PHE A 39 -18.86 16.23 -15.54
C PHE A 39 -19.67 15.91 -16.78
N GLN A 40 -18.98 15.54 -17.85
CA GLN A 40 -19.59 15.12 -19.10
C GLN A 40 -18.98 13.80 -19.57
N GLU A 41 -19.82 12.80 -19.81
CA GLU A 41 -19.36 11.58 -20.45
C GLU A 41 -19.11 11.83 -21.94
N LYS A 42 -17.94 11.42 -22.42
CA LYS A 42 -17.55 11.46 -23.83
C LYS A 42 -17.35 10.04 -24.32
N SER A 43 -17.81 9.76 -25.53
CA SER A 43 -17.74 8.44 -26.18
C SER A 43 -17.01 8.56 -27.51
N PHE A 44 -16.11 7.63 -27.79
CA PHE A 44 -15.33 7.57 -29.04
C PHE A 44 -15.34 6.16 -29.62
N ASN A 45 -15.30 6.04 -30.94
CA ASN A 45 -15.28 4.74 -31.62
C ASN A 45 -13.87 4.27 -31.95
N THR A 46 -12.91 5.20 -32.00
CA THR A 46 -11.51 4.92 -32.35
C THR A 46 -10.55 5.71 -31.45
N LEU A 47 -9.30 5.26 -31.36
CA LEU A 47 -8.27 5.98 -30.61
C LEU A 47 -7.81 7.25 -31.34
N GLU A 48 -7.96 7.32 -32.66
CA GLU A 48 -7.69 8.49 -33.49
C GLU A 48 -8.70 9.62 -33.21
N GLU A 49 -9.99 9.30 -33.09
CA GLU A 49 -11.00 10.29 -32.71
C GLU A 49 -10.71 10.84 -31.30
N PHE A 50 -10.31 9.95 -30.37
CA PHE A 50 -9.90 10.36 -29.03
C PHE A 50 -8.65 11.26 -29.05
N ASP A 51 -7.62 10.91 -29.84
CA ASP A 51 -6.41 11.73 -29.98
C ASP A 51 -6.72 13.09 -30.60
N ALA A 52 -7.59 13.15 -31.60
CA ALA A 52 -8.02 14.40 -32.22
C ALA A 52 -8.72 15.33 -31.20
N TYR A 53 -9.55 14.76 -30.33
CA TYR A 53 -10.18 15.50 -29.23
C TYR A 53 -9.12 16.01 -28.22
N LEU A 54 -8.17 15.17 -27.81
CA LEU A 54 -7.09 15.60 -26.91
C LEU A 54 -6.18 16.68 -27.53
N ALA A 55 -6.00 16.67 -28.85
CA ALA A 55 -5.15 17.62 -29.54
C ALA A 55 -5.83 18.97 -29.79
N ASN A 56 -7.13 18.97 -30.07
CA ASN A 56 -7.82 20.15 -30.62
C ASN A 56 -8.95 20.70 -29.74
N ASP A 57 -9.60 19.84 -28.94
CA ASP A 57 -10.87 20.18 -28.30
C ASP A 57 -10.75 20.35 -26.78
N ILE A 58 -9.85 19.61 -26.12
CA ILE A 58 -9.68 19.70 -24.67
C ILE A 58 -9.10 21.05 -24.24
N GLN A 59 -9.77 21.72 -23.31
CA GLN A 59 -9.42 23.06 -22.82
C GLN A 59 -8.51 23.02 -21.60
N THR A 60 -7.82 24.15 -21.31
CA THR A 60 -6.88 24.25 -20.18
C THR A 60 -7.53 24.10 -18.80
N ASN A 61 -8.85 24.28 -18.69
CA ASN A 61 -9.65 24.02 -17.50
C ASN A 61 -10.31 22.63 -17.51
N GLN A 62 -9.92 21.74 -18.42
CA GLN A 62 -10.44 20.38 -18.54
C GLN A 62 -9.39 19.31 -18.28
N ALA A 63 -9.85 18.17 -17.78
CA ALA A 63 -9.07 16.96 -17.53
C ALA A 63 -9.94 15.73 -17.83
N ILE A 64 -9.30 14.58 -18.03
CA ILE A 64 -10.02 13.32 -18.28
C ILE A 64 -9.95 12.43 -17.05
N CYS A 65 -11.04 11.76 -16.72
CA CYS A 65 -11.09 10.69 -15.74
C CYS A 65 -11.52 9.41 -16.44
N LEU A 66 -10.78 8.32 -16.26
CA LEU A 66 -10.95 7.10 -17.07
C LEU A 66 -12.21 6.30 -16.70
N GLY A 67 -12.73 6.44 -15.47
CA GLY A 67 -14.01 5.83 -15.06
C GLY A 67 -15.25 6.61 -15.54
N LYS A 68 -16.44 6.11 -15.16
CA LYS A 68 -17.72 6.82 -15.29
C LYS A 68 -18.24 7.31 -13.95
N SER A 69 -19.14 8.28 -14.03
CA SER A 69 -19.86 8.84 -12.90
C SER A 69 -20.90 7.85 -12.37
N LYS A 70 -20.87 7.55 -11.06
CA LYS A 70 -21.96 6.83 -10.40
C LYS A 70 -23.21 7.70 -10.36
N HIS A 71 -24.38 7.09 -10.54
CA HIS A 71 -25.68 7.75 -10.44
C HIS A 71 -25.88 8.96 -11.41
N SER A 72 -25.16 8.99 -12.53
CA SER A 72 -25.28 10.03 -13.56
C SER A 72 -25.05 11.45 -13.03
N LEU A 73 -24.13 11.63 -12.06
CA LEU A 73 -23.79 12.96 -11.56
C LEU A 73 -23.19 13.84 -12.67
N THR A 74 -23.68 15.06 -12.78
CA THR A 74 -23.29 16.04 -13.81
C THR A 74 -22.48 17.22 -13.25
N GLN A 75 -22.41 17.37 -11.93
CA GLN A 75 -21.63 18.42 -11.24
C GLN A 75 -21.27 18.03 -9.81
N GLY A 76 -20.19 18.60 -9.28
CA GLY A 76 -19.73 18.32 -7.91
C GLY A 76 -18.42 18.99 -7.54
N LYS A 77 -18.05 18.87 -6.26
CA LYS A 77 -16.78 19.37 -5.71
C LYS A 77 -15.69 18.31 -5.85
N LEU A 78 -14.56 18.63 -6.50
CA LEU A 78 -13.47 17.65 -6.71
C LEU A 78 -12.35 17.78 -5.68
N LEU A 79 -12.42 16.97 -4.63
CA LEU A 79 -11.53 17.03 -3.48
C LEU A 79 -10.32 16.11 -3.64
N THR A 80 -9.22 16.45 -2.96
CA THR A 80 -8.10 15.52 -2.75
C THR A 80 -8.57 14.32 -1.92
N LYS A 81 -8.00 13.14 -2.19
CA LYS A 81 -8.28 11.89 -1.46
C LYS A 81 -8.15 12.12 0.06
N GLY A 82 -9.14 11.68 0.84
CA GLY A 82 -9.17 11.82 2.30
C GLY A 82 -9.93 13.03 2.85
N GLN A 83 -10.45 13.91 1.97
CA GLN A 83 -11.29 15.05 2.37
C GLN A 83 -12.77 14.84 2.02
N GLU A 84 -13.23 13.60 1.88
CA GLU A 84 -14.60 13.25 1.51
C GLU A 84 -15.60 13.58 2.63
N ASP A 85 -16.58 14.45 2.36
CA ASP A 85 -17.78 14.61 3.19
C ASP A 85 -18.95 13.90 2.48
N ILE A 86 -19.36 12.76 3.05
CA ILE A 86 -20.40 11.87 2.51
C ILE A 86 -21.77 12.60 2.41
N SER A 87 -21.96 13.69 3.16
CA SER A 87 -23.25 14.39 3.26
C SER A 87 -23.56 15.36 2.11
N ASN A 88 -22.60 15.65 1.23
CA ASN A 88 -22.76 16.63 0.14
C ASN A 88 -22.46 16.02 -1.23
N SER A 89 -23.16 16.47 -2.29
CA SER A 89 -22.95 16.14 -3.71
C SER A 89 -21.53 16.46 -4.18
N THR A 90 -20.57 15.65 -3.78
CA THR A 90 -19.13 15.81 -3.99
C THR A 90 -18.61 14.61 -4.77
N ILE A 91 -17.68 14.84 -5.70
CA ILE A 91 -16.96 13.76 -6.40
C ILE A 91 -15.50 13.88 -6.00
N SER A 92 -15.09 13.18 -4.95
CA SER A 92 -13.67 13.11 -4.59
C SER A 92 -12.88 12.27 -5.59
N ARG A 93 -11.55 12.41 -5.60
CA ARG A 93 -10.63 11.45 -6.27
C ARG A 93 -10.64 10.09 -5.54
N SER A 94 -11.82 9.50 -5.40
CA SER A 94 -12.08 8.26 -4.72
C SER A 94 -13.07 7.41 -5.52
N ASN A 95 -13.01 6.10 -5.29
CA ASN A 95 -13.89 5.12 -5.92
C ASN A 95 -15.34 5.18 -5.39
N ALA A 96 -15.66 6.13 -4.49
CA ALA A 96 -16.99 6.28 -3.92
C ALA A 96 -18.01 6.81 -4.94
N TYR A 97 -17.55 7.64 -5.90
CA TYR A 97 -18.41 8.33 -6.88
C TYR A 97 -18.12 7.96 -8.33
N LEU A 98 -17.07 7.16 -8.55
CA LEU A 98 -16.64 6.71 -9.86
C LEU A 98 -16.63 5.19 -9.88
N GLU A 99 -16.94 4.61 -11.03
CA GLU A 99 -16.88 3.17 -11.29
C GLU A 99 -16.26 2.88 -12.65
N ASN A 100 -15.89 1.63 -12.87
CA ASN A 100 -15.43 1.16 -14.18
C ASN A 100 -16.55 1.32 -15.22
N GLN A 101 -16.16 1.54 -16.47
CA GLN A 101 -17.03 1.55 -17.64
C GLN A 101 -17.61 0.15 -17.90
N ASP A 102 -18.82 0.10 -18.48
CA ASP A 102 -19.43 -1.17 -18.84
C ASP A 102 -18.73 -1.75 -20.09
N ALA A 103 -18.26 -2.99 -19.98
CA ALA A 103 -17.61 -3.79 -21.04
C ALA A 103 -16.26 -3.27 -21.57
N LEU A 104 -16.14 -2.00 -22.00
CA LEU A 104 -14.94 -1.44 -22.63
C LEU A 104 -14.38 -0.27 -21.82
N GLN A 105 -13.24 -0.53 -21.17
CA GLN A 105 -12.59 0.41 -20.26
C GLN A 105 -11.35 1.02 -20.90
N LEU A 106 -11.27 2.35 -20.99
CA LEU A 106 -10.05 3.04 -21.39
C LEU A 106 -8.97 2.89 -20.30
N CYS A 107 -7.81 2.39 -20.68
CA CYS A 107 -6.64 2.21 -19.82
C CYS A 107 -5.55 3.22 -20.18
N LEU A 108 -4.77 3.62 -19.17
CA LEU A 108 -3.61 4.48 -19.30
C LEU A 108 -2.37 3.78 -18.73
N GLY A 109 -1.39 3.55 -19.59
CA GLY A 109 -0.02 3.24 -19.21
C GLY A 109 0.79 4.53 -19.13
N ASP A 110 1.20 4.89 -17.92
CA ASP A 110 2.02 6.06 -17.65
C ASP A 110 3.49 5.63 -17.51
N ILE A 111 4.38 6.25 -18.28
CA ILE A 111 5.81 5.91 -18.35
C ILE A 111 6.60 7.18 -18.10
N ASP A 112 7.36 7.18 -17.01
CA ASP A 112 8.25 8.25 -16.61
C ASP A 112 9.67 7.70 -16.39
N ALA A 113 10.67 8.37 -16.96
CA ALA A 113 12.06 8.05 -16.70
C ALA A 113 12.41 8.27 -15.22
N ASP A 114 13.09 7.31 -14.61
CA ASP A 114 13.66 7.45 -13.27
C ASP A 114 15.18 7.27 -13.32
N THR A 115 15.89 8.11 -12.58
CA THR A 115 17.35 8.04 -12.42
C THR A 115 17.88 6.70 -11.90
N GLN A 116 17.02 5.84 -11.34
CA GLN A 116 17.35 4.51 -10.84
C GLN A 116 16.95 3.37 -11.80
N MET A 117 16.38 3.68 -12.97
CA MET A 117 16.18 2.69 -14.03
C MET A 117 17.54 2.21 -14.57
N SER A 118 17.59 0.99 -15.10
CA SER A 118 18.76 0.50 -15.82
C SER A 118 18.92 1.23 -17.15
N ASP A 119 20.13 1.24 -17.70
CA ASP A 119 20.41 1.82 -19.01
C ASP A 119 19.54 1.17 -20.11
N GLU A 120 19.32 -0.14 -20.02
CA GLU A 120 18.43 -0.91 -20.90
C GLU A 120 16.98 -0.36 -20.86
N MET A 121 16.45 -0.06 -19.67
CA MET A 121 15.11 0.52 -19.54
C MET A 121 15.05 1.96 -20.07
N ILE A 122 16.11 2.75 -19.87
CA ILE A 122 16.21 4.12 -20.39
C ILE A 122 16.25 4.11 -21.92
N GLU A 123 16.99 3.18 -22.51
CA GLU A 123 17.04 2.98 -23.96
C GLU A 123 15.67 2.59 -24.52
N VAL A 124 14.96 1.67 -23.86
CA VAL A 124 13.60 1.28 -24.25
C VAL A 124 12.63 2.46 -24.30
N ILE A 125 12.68 3.39 -23.35
CA ILE A 125 11.75 4.55 -23.30
C ILE A 125 12.19 5.75 -24.13
N SER A 126 13.27 5.63 -24.90
CA SER A 126 13.84 6.72 -25.70
C SER A 126 12.97 7.12 -26.89
N THR A 127 12.20 6.17 -27.45
CA THR A 127 11.30 6.41 -28.58
C THR A 127 9.94 5.77 -28.34
N GLN A 128 8.90 6.27 -29.02
CA GLN A 128 7.56 5.70 -28.93
C GLN A 128 7.47 4.27 -29.49
N ASP A 129 8.30 3.90 -30.47
CA ASP A 129 8.30 2.55 -31.07
C ASP A 129 8.92 1.55 -30.11
N SER A 130 10.14 1.83 -29.63
CA SER A 130 10.82 0.98 -28.64
C SER A 130 10.02 0.84 -27.34
N THR A 131 9.31 1.90 -26.94
CA THR A 131 8.41 1.86 -25.78
C THR A 131 7.23 0.92 -26.03
N TYR A 132 6.62 1.00 -27.21
CA TYR A 132 5.52 0.12 -27.59
C TYR A 132 5.98 -1.35 -27.65
N ASP A 133 7.14 -1.62 -28.25
CA ASP A 133 7.72 -2.97 -28.32
C ASP A 133 7.94 -3.57 -26.92
N ALA A 134 8.47 -2.79 -25.98
CA ALA A 134 8.61 -3.25 -24.60
C ALA A 134 7.27 -3.47 -23.90
N VAL A 135 6.24 -2.67 -24.22
CA VAL A 135 4.88 -2.88 -23.72
C VAL A 135 4.28 -4.15 -24.34
N LEU A 136 4.50 -4.44 -25.63
CA LEU A 136 4.13 -5.71 -26.24
C LEU A 136 4.79 -6.89 -25.50
N GLU A 137 6.10 -6.81 -25.26
CA GLU A 137 6.82 -7.86 -24.54
C GLU A 137 6.32 -8.07 -23.12
N LEU A 138 5.95 -6.98 -22.44
CA LEU A 138 5.41 -7.03 -21.09
C LEU A 138 4.06 -7.78 -21.06
N HIS A 139 3.19 -7.54 -22.04
CA HIS A 139 1.85 -8.14 -22.07
C HIS A 139 1.80 -9.52 -22.75
N GLY A 140 2.71 -9.82 -23.67
CA GLY A 140 2.80 -11.09 -24.40
C GLY A 140 1.88 -11.20 -25.63
N ASP A 141 1.75 -12.41 -26.15
CA ASP A 141 1.21 -12.72 -27.49
C ASP A 141 -0.25 -12.27 -27.74
N GLY A 142 -1.02 -12.00 -26.68
CA GLY A 142 -2.39 -11.48 -26.80
C GLY A 142 -2.49 -9.96 -27.01
N PHE A 143 -1.38 -9.22 -26.83
CA PHE A 143 -1.39 -7.75 -26.91
C PHE A 143 -0.93 -7.21 -28.27
N SER A 144 -0.31 -8.06 -29.10
CA SER A 144 0.22 -7.66 -30.42
C SER A 144 -0.84 -7.24 -31.43
N GLU A 145 -2.12 -7.59 -31.20
CA GLU A 145 -3.24 -7.16 -32.04
C GLU A 145 -4.06 -6.01 -31.41
N VAL A 146 -3.76 -5.63 -30.16
CA VAL A 146 -4.52 -4.61 -29.44
C VAL A 146 -4.25 -3.24 -30.06
N SER A 147 -5.32 -2.46 -30.21
CA SER A 147 -5.22 -1.07 -30.66
C SER A 147 -4.61 -0.21 -29.56
N VAL A 148 -3.51 0.48 -29.87
CA VAL A 148 -2.78 1.31 -28.91
C VAL A 148 -2.48 2.69 -29.51
N ARG A 149 -2.69 3.73 -28.72
CA ARG A 149 -2.24 5.10 -29.00
C ARG A 149 -1.11 5.44 -28.04
N SER A 150 0.07 5.72 -28.58
CA SER A 150 1.21 6.25 -27.82
C SER A 150 1.34 7.74 -28.09
N GLY A 151 1.34 8.56 -27.04
CA GLY A 151 1.52 9.99 -27.14
C GLY A 151 2.41 10.49 -26.02
N SER A 152 3.11 11.59 -26.24
CA SER A 152 3.90 12.20 -25.19
C SER A 152 3.03 12.93 -24.18
N SER A 153 3.43 12.92 -22.91
CA SER A 153 2.65 13.59 -21.88
C SER A 153 2.65 15.11 -22.05
N SER A 154 1.71 15.77 -21.39
CA SER A 154 1.57 17.23 -21.45
C SER A 154 2.81 18.00 -20.96
N SER A 155 3.79 17.33 -20.32
CA SER A 155 5.06 17.89 -19.83
C SER A 155 6.23 17.83 -20.81
N THR A 156 6.09 17.12 -21.92
CA THR A 156 7.17 16.87 -22.88
C THR A 156 7.24 18.00 -23.92
N GLY A 157 8.46 18.37 -24.33
CA GLY A 157 8.70 19.33 -25.42
C GLY A 157 8.61 20.81 -25.04
N ILE A 158 8.96 21.18 -23.81
CA ILE A 158 9.06 22.59 -23.41
C ILE A 158 10.46 23.11 -23.75
N VAL A 159 10.52 24.13 -24.61
CA VAL A 159 11.76 24.71 -25.12
C VAL A 159 11.79 26.22 -24.90
N ASP A 160 13.00 26.79 -24.88
CA ASP A 160 13.20 28.24 -24.93
C ASP A 160 12.80 28.78 -26.30
N THR A 161 12.09 29.91 -26.34
CA THR A 161 11.72 30.55 -27.63
C THR A 161 12.90 31.10 -28.43
N VAL A 162 14.02 31.43 -27.77
CA VAL A 162 15.21 32.05 -28.36
C VAL A 162 16.20 30.99 -28.84
N THR A 163 16.56 30.03 -27.98
CA THR A 163 17.57 29.02 -28.32
C THR A 163 16.97 27.78 -28.98
N GLU A 164 15.65 27.57 -28.87
CA GLU A 164 14.93 26.35 -29.26
C GLU A 164 15.38 25.07 -28.53
N GLU A 165 16.26 25.21 -27.54
CA GLU A 165 16.77 24.09 -26.76
C GLU A 165 15.77 23.63 -25.70
N PRO A 166 15.73 22.32 -25.36
CA PRO A 166 14.91 21.79 -24.27
C PRO A 166 15.31 22.41 -22.92
N VAL A 167 14.39 23.10 -22.28
CA VAL A 167 14.60 23.68 -20.93
C VAL A 167 13.97 22.86 -19.82
N TYR A 168 13.12 21.91 -20.19
CA TYR A 168 12.54 20.92 -19.29
C TYR A 168 12.59 19.54 -19.96
N VAL A 169 13.57 18.73 -19.57
CA VAL A 169 13.76 17.39 -20.12
C VAL A 169 12.80 16.42 -19.43
N SER A 170 11.80 15.97 -20.18
CA SER A 170 10.86 14.92 -19.76
C SER A 170 10.60 14.05 -20.97
N ASN A 171 10.91 12.76 -20.86
CA ASN A 171 10.60 11.74 -21.87
C ASN A 171 9.34 10.95 -21.45
N SER A 172 8.41 11.64 -20.79
CA SER A 172 7.19 11.04 -20.25
C SER A 172 6.24 10.70 -21.39
N GLN A 173 5.76 9.45 -21.40
CA GLN A 173 4.89 8.90 -22.43
C GLN A 173 3.61 8.34 -21.81
N HIS A 174 2.49 8.59 -22.47
CA HIS A 174 1.18 8.06 -22.13
C HIS A 174 0.71 7.14 -23.25
N LEU A 175 0.51 5.87 -22.91
CA LEU A 175 -0.06 4.87 -23.80
C LEU A 175 -1.51 4.62 -23.41
N TYR A 176 -2.41 4.64 -24.38
CA TYR A 176 -3.82 4.36 -24.22
C TYR A 176 -4.21 3.11 -25.01
N TRP A 177 -4.93 2.21 -24.36
CA TRP A 177 -5.54 1.03 -24.96
C TRP A 177 -6.84 0.69 -24.24
N ILE A 178 -7.64 -0.20 -24.81
CA ILE A 178 -8.93 -0.58 -24.25
C ILE A 178 -8.83 -1.93 -23.57
N LEU A 179 -9.41 -2.06 -22.39
CA LEU A 179 -9.58 -3.31 -21.68
C LEU A 179 -11.01 -3.82 -21.86
N LEU A 180 -11.13 -5.12 -22.12
CA LEU A 180 -12.38 -5.87 -22.12
C LEU A 180 -12.43 -6.75 -20.86
N ASN A 181 -13.60 -6.83 -20.22
CA ASN A 181 -13.83 -7.58 -18.98
C ASN A 181 -13.01 -7.06 -17.79
N ALA A 182 -12.97 -5.75 -17.61
CA ALA A 182 -12.38 -5.07 -16.45
C ALA A 182 -13.47 -4.66 -15.44
N ASP A 183 -14.40 -5.57 -15.16
CA ASP A 183 -15.66 -5.24 -14.50
C ASP A 183 -15.49 -5.05 -12.99
N THR A 184 -14.50 -5.71 -12.38
CA THR A 184 -14.27 -5.69 -10.93
C THR A 184 -12.87 -5.19 -10.56
N PRO A 185 -12.69 -4.65 -9.34
CA PRO A 185 -11.36 -4.35 -8.80
C PRO A 185 -10.42 -5.57 -8.80
N GLN A 186 -10.96 -6.77 -8.62
CA GLN A 186 -10.21 -8.02 -8.64
C GLN A 186 -9.62 -8.32 -10.02
N ASP A 187 -10.33 -7.98 -11.11
CA ASP A 187 -9.80 -8.14 -12.47
C ASP A 187 -8.56 -7.28 -12.71
N LEU A 188 -8.63 -6.02 -12.27
CA LEU A 188 -7.49 -5.11 -12.33
C LEU A 188 -6.34 -5.53 -11.42
N ASP A 189 -6.63 -6.05 -10.22
CA ASP A 189 -5.59 -6.57 -9.32
C ASP A 189 -4.88 -7.80 -9.92
N ARG A 190 -5.62 -8.72 -10.56
CA ARG A 190 -5.05 -9.84 -11.30
C ARG A 190 -4.17 -9.37 -12.46
N TYR A 191 -4.62 -8.37 -13.21
CA TYR A 191 -3.87 -7.79 -14.31
C TYR A 191 -2.58 -7.09 -13.85
N VAL A 192 -2.65 -6.30 -12.76
CA VAL A 192 -1.48 -5.66 -12.17
C VAL A 192 -0.47 -6.69 -11.66
N GLU A 193 -0.94 -7.77 -11.02
CA GLU A 193 -0.07 -8.86 -10.59
C GLU A 193 0.60 -9.57 -11.77
N PHE A 194 -0.15 -9.83 -12.86
CA PHE A 194 0.40 -10.34 -14.12
C PHE A 194 1.53 -9.46 -14.65
N LEU A 195 1.30 -8.14 -14.79
CA LEU A 195 2.30 -7.21 -15.30
C LEU A 195 3.56 -7.15 -14.43
N LYS A 196 3.44 -7.21 -13.09
CA LYS A 196 4.62 -7.28 -12.19
C LYS A 196 5.47 -8.52 -12.44
N ARG A 197 4.84 -9.67 -12.58
CA ARG A 197 5.56 -10.94 -12.79
C ARG A 197 6.18 -11.02 -14.18
N ARG A 198 5.49 -10.49 -15.21
CA ARG A 198 6.07 -10.34 -16.55
C ARG A 198 7.25 -9.37 -16.56
N ALA A 199 7.15 -8.25 -15.83
CA ALA A 199 8.24 -7.28 -15.72
C ALA A 199 9.51 -7.93 -15.16
N VAL A 200 9.40 -8.88 -14.22
CA VAL A 200 10.54 -9.66 -13.72
C VAL A 200 11.20 -10.47 -14.83
N ILE A 201 10.43 -11.24 -15.61
CA ILE A 201 10.97 -12.06 -16.71
C ILE A 201 11.67 -11.18 -17.74
N LYS A 202 11.05 -10.05 -18.08
CA LYS A 202 11.53 -9.12 -19.11
C LYS A 202 12.54 -8.09 -18.61
N LYS A 203 12.90 -8.14 -17.32
CA LYS A 203 13.79 -7.15 -16.66
C LYS A 203 13.32 -5.70 -16.80
N PHE A 204 12.01 -5.48 -16.99
CA PHE A 204 11.39 -4.16 -17.06
C PHE A 204 10.93 -3.66 -15.68
N TRP A 205 11.81 -3.81 -14.69
CA TRP A 205 11.59 -3.42 -13.31
C TRP A 205 12.89 -3.00 -12.64
N PHE A 206 12.78 -2.24 -11.55
CA PHE A 206 13.92 -1.85 -10.74
C PHE A 206 13.53 -1.63 -9.27
N LEU A 207 14.51 -1.75 -8.39
CA LEU A 207 14.39 -1.37 -6.98
C LEU A 207 14.57 0.14 -6.86
N LYS A 208 13.48 0.87 -6.58
CA LYS A 208 13.58 2.29 -6.24
C LYS A 208 13.88 2.44 -4.76
N ILE A 209 15.03 3.02 -4.43
CA ILE A 209 15.41 3.40 -3.06
C ILE A 209 15.10 4.89 -2.90
N HIS A 210 14.23 5.23 -1.96
CA HIS A 210 13.82 6.61 -1.69
C HIS A 210 14.85 7.32 -0.81
N LYS A 211 14.70 8.64 -0.66
CA LYS A 211 15.65 9.49 0.09
C LYS A 211 15.78 9.11 1.57
N ASP A 212 14.75 8.47 2.13
CA ASP A 212 14.71 7.96 3.50
C ASP A 212 15.18 6.51 3.62
N GLY A 213 15.60 5.90 2.51
CA GLY A 213 16.01 4.50 2.44
C GLY A 213 14.85 3.50 2.51
N SER A 214 13.60 3.95 2.44
CA SER A 214 12.48 3.06 2.11
C SER A 214 12.62 2.58 0.66
N THR A 215 12.03 1.43 0.34
CA THR A 215 12.14 0.82 -0.99
C THR A 215 10.78 0.56 -1.61
N SER A 216 10.72 0.58 -2.94
CA SER A 216 9.52 0.16 -3.68
C SER A 216 9.89 -0.57 -4.95
N PHE A 217 9.12 -1.60 -5.30
CA PHE A 217 9.18 -2.24 -6.61
C PHE A 217 8.56 -1.32 -7.66
N ARG A 218 9.34 -0.96 -8.68
CA ARG A 218 8.89 -0.15 -9.82
C ARG A 218 9.05 -0.92 -11.11
N THR A 219 8.13 -0.71 -12.04
CA THR A 219 8.11 -1.31 -13.37
C THR A 219 8.19 -0.23 -14.43
N LEU A 220 8.41 -0.61 -15.69
CA LEU A 220 8.36 0.29 -16.84
C LEU A 220 7.08 1.14 -16.87
N LEU A 221 5.92 0.49 -16.67
CA LEU A 221 4.62 1.14 -16.49
C LEU A 221 4.40 1.48 -15.02
N ASP A 222 3.87 2.67 -14.71
CA ASP A 222 3.36 2.96 -13.37
C ASP A 222 2.03 2.23 -13.14
N LEU A 223 2.11 1.05 -12.54
CA LEU A 223 0.94 0.20 -12.27
C LEU A 223 -0.04 0.81 -11.27
N SER A 224 0.36 1.86 -10.52
CA SER A 224 -0.59 2.58 -9.67
C SER A 224 -1.64 3.34 -10.48
N VAL A 225 -1.30 3.75 -11.71
CA VAL A 225 -2.21 4.38 -12.68
C VAL A 225 -3.27 3.38 -13.14
N ILE A 226 -2.84 2.18 -13.50
CA ILE A 226 -3.73 1.08 -13.92
C ILE A 226 -4.62 0.63 -12.75
N LYS A 227 -4.06 0.49 -11.54
CA LYS A 227 -4.84 0.12 -10.34
C LYS A 227 -5.89 1.17 -9.94
N SER A 228 -5.63 2.45 -10.24
CA SER A 228 -6.52 3.55 -9.86
C SER A 228 -7.45 4.02 -10.99
N MET A 229 -7.54 3.26 -12.09
CA MET A 229 -8.17 3.65 -13.35
C MET A 229 -9.54 4.32 -13.21
N GLN A 230 -10.47 3.74 -12.45
CA GLN A 230 -11.81 4.34 -12.24
C GLN A 230 -11.76 5.77 -11.69
N SER A 231 -10.75 6.10 -10.90
CA SER A 231 -10.54 7.40 -10.26
C SER A 231 -9.38 8.19 -10.84
N ARG A 232 -8.71 7.66 -11.88
CA ARG A 232 -7.48 8.25 -12.40
C ARG A 232 -7.80 9.47 -13.22
N LEU A 233 -7.44 10.62 -12.68
CA LEU A 233 -7.45 11.89 -13.39
C LEU A 233 -6.16 12.06 -14.19
N SER A 234 -6.27 12.29 -15.50
CA SER A 234 -5.16 12.65 -16.37
C SER A 234 -5.29 14.08 -16.89
N PHE A 235 -4.19 14.82 -16.85
CA PHE A 235 -4.10 16.22 -17.26
C PHE A 235 -3.51 16.32 -18.67
N GLU A 236 -4.30 15.89 -19.65
CA GLU A 236 -3.92 15.87 -21.08
C GLU A 236 -3.98 17.24 -21.74
N ALA A 237 -4.72 18.19 -21.15
CA ALA A 237 -4.84 19.54 -21.69
C ALA A 237 -3.46 20.18 -21.96
N PRO A 238 -3.32 20.96 -23.05
CA PRO A 238 -2.08 21.65 -23.38
C PRO A 238 -1.54 22.45 -22.18
N ALA A 239 -0.23 22.37 -21.96
CA ALA A 239 0.42 23.09 -20.88
C ALA A 239 0.39 24.61 -21.17
N THR A 240 0.12 25.41 -20.13
CA THR A 240 0.31 26.85 -20.20
C THR A 240 1.81 27.13 -20.08
N VAL A 241 2.37 27.80 -21.07
CA VAL A 241 3.77 28.22 -21.09
C VAL A 241 3.84 29.72 -20.83
N GLY A 242 4.71 30.13 -19.91
CA GLY A 242 4.99 31.52 -19.61
C GLY A 242 5.81 32.19 -20.72
N GLU A 243 6.04 33.50 -20.57
CA GLU A 243 6.85 34.28 -21.51
C GLU A 243 8.25 33.68 -21.69
N GLY A 244 8.75 33.66 -22.93
CA GLY A 244 10.05 33.07 -23.28
C GLY A 244 10.07 31.55 -23.44
N LEU A 245 8.93 30.87 -23.29
CA LEU A 245 8.80 29.42 -23.44
C LEU A 245 7.79 29.06 -24.54
N LYS A 246 8.05 27.99 -25.29
CA LYS A 246 7.08 27.39 -26.19
C LYS A 246 6.99 25.88 -25.99
N LYS A 247 5.81 25.32 -26.26
CA LYS A 247 5.61 23.87 -26.31
C LYS A 247 5.69 23.39 -27.76
N MET A 248 6.59 22.46 -28.02
CA MET A 248 6.71 21.81 -29.32
C MET A 248 5.50 20.90 -29.56
N LYS A 249 4.96 20.94 -30.77
CA LYS A 249 3.90 20.00 -31.18
C LYS A 249 4.48 18.59 -31.19
N GLN A 250 3.84 17.70 -30.46
CA GLN A 250 4.23 16.30 -30.37
C GLN A 250 3.23 15.47 -31.18
N THR A 251 3.71 14.45 -31.88
CA THR A 251 2.88 13.56 -32.68
C THR A 251 2.60 12.28 -31.91
N SER A 252 1.34 11.85 -31.92
CA SER A 252 0.94 10.54 -31.44
C SER A 252 1.25 9.48 -32.50
N LYS A 253 1.57 8.27 -32.05
CA LYS A 253 1.65 7.06 -32.89
C LYS A 253 0.50 6.13 -32.54
N PHE A 254 0.06 5.40 -33.56
CA PHE A 254 -1.04 4.45 -33.47
C PHE A 254 -0.55 3.08 -33.93
N TYR A 255 -0.92 2.04 -33.19
CA TYR A 255 -0.59 0.66 -33.46
C TYR A 255 -1.86 -0.16 -33.52
N ASN A 256 -1.98 -1.04 -34.53
CA ASN A 256 -3.12 -1.93 -34.76
C ASN A 256 -4.49 -1.24 -34.75
N THR A 257 -4.59 -0.05 -35.34
CA THR A 257 -5.87 0.68 -35.44
C THR A 257 -6.54 0.56 -36.81
N THR A 258 -5.86 0.02 -37.81
CA THR A 258 -6.35 -0.10 -39.20
C THR A 258 -7.59 -0.98 -39.33
N ASN A 259 -7.81 -1.91 -38.41
CA ASN A 259 -8.93 -2.85 -38.41
C ASN A 259 -10.05 -2.44 -37.43
N GLY A 260 -10.04 -1.18 -36.97
CA GLY A 260 -10.93 -0.69 -35.92
C GLY A 260 -10.40 -0.99 -34.53
N LEU A 261 -11.23 -0.74 -33.51
CA LEU A 261 -10.87 -0.85 -32.10
C LEU A 261 -10.80 -2.31 -31.65
N ILE A 262 -9.60 -2.79 -31.32
CA ILE A 262 -9.35 -4.14 -30.78
C ILE A 262 -8.96 -4.02 -29.30
N PRO A 263 -9.82 -4.45 -28.37
CA PRO A 263 -9.54 -4.37 -26.93
C PRO A 263 -8.69 -5.55 -26.43
N PHE A 264 -7.97 -5.34 -25.34
CA PHE A 264 -7.24 -6.38 -24.63
C PHE A 264 -8.16 -7.09 -23.62
N ASN A 265 -8.36 -8.39 -23.77
CA ASN A 265 -9.27 -9.17 -22.93
C ASN A 265 -8.58 -9.68 -21.65
N LEU A 266 -9.06 -9.25 -20.48
CA LEU A 266 -8.50 -9.64 -19.19
C LEU A 266 -8.87 -11.06 -18.74
N GLN A 267 -9.89 -11.71 -19.32
CA GLN A 267 -10.32 -13.05 -18.87
C GLN A 267 -9.26 -14.14 -19.08
N ASN A 268 -8.40 -13.97 -20.09
CA ASN A 268 -7.38 -14.95 -20.45
C ASN A 268 -6.03 -14.69 -19.75
N ILE A 269 -5.99 -13.79 -18.77
CA ILE A 269 -4.76 -13.47 -18.06
C ILE A 269 -4.49 -14.51 -16.98
N GLU A 270 -3.44 -15.29 -17.22
CA GLU A 270 -2.88 -16.23 -16.26
C GLU A 270 -1.51 -15.74 -15.79
N TYR A 271 -1.31 -15.62 -14.47
CA TYR A 271 -0.05 -15.17 -13.88
C TYR A 271 0.55 -16.13 -12.86
N LYS A 272 -0.18 -17.18 -12.45
CA LYS A 272 0.26 -18.08 -11.38
C LYS A 272 1.50 -18.89 -11.77
N SER A 273 1.64 -19.21 -13.06
CA SER A 273 2.82 -19.86 -13.65
C SER A 273 4.04 -18.93 -13.78
N LEU A 274 3.87 -17.61 -13.61
CA LEU A 274 4.94 -16.63 -13.69
C LEU A 274 5.65 -16.48 -12.33
N PRO A 275 6.96 -16.11 -12.30
CA PRO A 275 7.73 -16.02 -11.07
C PRO A 275 7.13 -14.99 -10.11
N ASN A 276 7.20 -15.29 -8.80
CA ASN A 276 6.70 -14.38 -7.77
C ASN A 276 7.64 -13.18 -7.62
N TRP A 277 7.18 -12.00 -8.05
CA TRP A 277 7.96 -10.76 -8.00
C TRP A 277 8.39 -10.36 -6.59
N ARG A 278 7.68 -10.80 -5.54
CA ARG A 278 8.03 -10.49 -4.14
C ARG A 278 9.38 -11.10 -3.75
N VAL A 279 9.68 -12.30 -4.22
CA VAL A 279 10.96 -12.99 -3.95
C VAL A 279 12.11 -12.18 -4.55
N VAL A 280 11.95 -11.79 -5.82
CA VAL A 280 12.96 -10.99 -6.54
C VAL A 280 13.12 -9.59 -5.91
N TYR A 281 12.03 -8.98 -5.46
CA TYR A 281 12.06 -7.70 -4.76
C TYR A 281 12.79 -7.79 -3.42
N GLU A 282 12.54 -8.82 -2.62
CA GLU A 282 13.23 -9.03 -1.34
C GLU A 282 14.72 -9.34 -1.54
N GLN A 283 15.07 -10.15 -2.54
CA GLN A 283 16.48 -10.39 -2.88
C GLN A 283 17.19 -9.09 -3.28
N ALA A 284 16.59 -8.26 -4.13
CA ALA A 284 17.19 -6.99 -4.51
C ALA A 284 17.37 -6.03 -3.33
N LYS A 285 16.49 -6.07 -2.33
CA LYS A 285 16.67 -5.32 -1.07
C LYS A 285 17.88 -5.84 -0.29
N LEU A 286 18.10 -7.15 -0.25
CA LEU A 286 19.29 -7.75 0.39
C LEU A 286 20.56 -7.34 -0.34
N ASP A 287 20.58 -7.45 -1.67
CA ASP A 287 21.73 -7.07 -2.50
C ASP A 287 22.09 -5.58 -2.36
N ASN A 288 21.09 -4.73 -2.15
CA ASN A 288 21.26 -3.29 -1.95
C ASN A 288 21.31 -2.86 -0.47
N LYS A 289 21.38 -3.80 0.49
CA LYS A 289 21.33 -3.51 1.93
C LYS A 289 22.35 -2.46 2.37
N GLY A 290 23.57 -2.52 1.84
CA GLY A 290 24.63 -1.54 2.12
C GLY A 290 24.25 -0.11 1.70
N LYS A 291 23.76 0.04 0.46
CA LYS A 291 23.29 1.34 -0.08
C LYS A 291 22.07 1.87 0.67
N ILE A 292 21.10 1.00 0.96
CA ILE A 292 19.90 1.34 1.75
C ILE A 292 20.31 1.87 3.13
N ASN A 293 21.21 1.17 3.83
CA ASN A 293 21.65 1.58 5.16
C ASN A 293 22.46 2.89 5.14
N ALA A 294 23.28 3.11 4.11
CA ALA A 294 24.00 4.36 3.94
C ALA A 294 23.03 5.54 3.74
N ILE A 295 22.00 5.38 2.89
CA ILE A 295 20.97 6.40 2.68
C ILE A 295 20.18 6.65 3.97
N LYS A 296 19.76 5.60 4.69
CA LYS A 296 19.09 5.75 5.99
C LYS A 296 19.93 6.53 7.00
N LYS A 297 21.23 6.23 7.08
CA LYS A 297 22.16 6.91 7.98
C LYS A 297 22.34 8.38 7.61
N GLN A 298 22.51 8.69 6.32
CA GLN A 298 22.62 10.07 5.85
C GLN A 298 21.33 10.84 6.12
N TYR A 299 20.18 10.25 5.76
CA TYR A 299 18.88 10.86 5.98
C TYR A 299 18.62 11.16 7.46
N ARG A 300 18.97 10.22 8.35
CA ARG A 300 18.91 10.43 9.81
C ARG A 300 19.75 11.63 10.24
N ALA A 301 21.00 11.71 9.77
CA ALA A 301 21.90 12.82 10.11
C ALA A 301 21.33 14.17 9.63
N ASP A 302 20.83 14.22 8.40
CA ASP A 302 20.24 15.44 7.82
C ASP A 302 19.01 15.90 8.64
N LYS A 303 18.16 14.97 9.09
CA LYS A 303 16.97 15.29 9.88
C LYS A 303 17.29 15.72 11.31
N ILE A 304 18.28 15.10 11.95
CA ILE A 304 18.76 15.55 13.27
C ILE A 304 19.28 16.99 13.16
N LEU A 305 20.10 17.27 12.16
CA LEU A 305 20.66 18.61 11.93
C LEU A 305 19.56 19.65 11.67
N GLU A 306 18.53 19.28 10.90
CA GLU A 306 17.36 20.13 10.66
C GLU A 306 16.60 20.45 11.96
N LEU A 307 16.35 19.46 12.82
CA LEU A 307 15.68 19.66 14.12
C LEU A 307 16.50 20.52 15.08
N VAL A 308 17.82 20.30 15.13
CA VAL A 308 18.72 21.11 15.96
C VAL A 308 18.74 22.56 15.48
N GLN A 309 18.88 22.79 14.17
CA GLN A 309 19.07 24.14 13.62
C GLN A 309 17.77 24.95 13.50
N LEU A 310 16.65 24.32 13.13
CA LEU A 310 15.40 25.03 12.87
C LEU A 310 14.48 25.08 14.10
N HIS A 311 14.66 24.16 15.05
CA HIS A 311 13.72 23.97 16.15
C HIS A 311 14.37 23.96 17.55
N ASN A 312 15.68 24.27 17.66
CA ASN A 312 16.42 24.40 18.92
C ASN A 312 16.38 23.15 19.83
N PHE A 313 16.19 21.95 19.27
CA PHE A 313 16.36 20.72 20.03
C PHE A 313 17.83 20.47 20.34
N SER A 314 18.14 19.84 21.47
CA SER A 314 19.47 19.25 21.66
C SER A 314 19.67 18.09 20.67
N GLU A 315 20.93 17.83 20.31
CA GLU A 315 21.27 16.73 19.40
C GLU A 315 20.78 15.36 19.93
N SER A 316 20.82 15.16 21.25
CA SER A 316 20.29 13.97 21.91
C SER A 316 18.77 13.82 21.78
N GLU A 317 18.02 14.91 21.97
CA GLU A 317 16.55 14.89 21.82
C GLU A 317 16.16 14.67 20.36
N ALA A 318 16.81 15.37 19.43
CA ALA A 318 16.57 15.20 18.00
C ALA A 318 16.89 13.77 17.52
N ALA A 319 17.96 13.15 18.03
CA ALA A 319 18.31 11.78 17.72
C ALA A 319 17.29 10.77 18.24
N LEU A 320 16.84 10.92 19.50
CA LEU A 320 15.80 10.06 20.10
C LEU A 320 14.49 10.16 19.35
N ILE A 321 14.06 11.39 19.03
CA ILE A 321 12.90 11.67 18.17
C ILE A 321 13.08 10.86 16.89
N ILE A 322 14.09 11.16 16.05
CA ILE A 322 14.25 10.52 14.75
C ILE A 322 14.37 8.99 14.81
N ASP A 323 14.98 8.43 15.85
CA ASP A 323 15.06 6.98 16.05
C ASP A 323 13.69 6.37 16.32
N GLU A 324 12.86 6.94 17.19
CA GLU A 324 11.49 6.49 17.42
C GLU A 324 10.66 6.52 16.13
N TYR A 325 10.82 7.55 15.29
CA TYR A 325 10.09 7.66 14.01
C TYR A 325 10.56 6.67 12.95
N LEU A 326 11.88 6.50 12.76
CA LEU A 326 12.43 5.67 11.69
C LEU A 326 12.37 4.16 11.99
N THR A 327 12.31 3.78 13.27
CA THR A 327 12.36 2.37 13.67
C THR A 327 11.05 1.84 14.22
N LYS A 328 10.20 2.66 14.86
CA LYS A 328 9.00 2.18 15.56
C LYS A 328 7.67 2.59 14.93
N SER A 329 7.69 3.37 13.84
CA SER A 329 6.47 3.93 13.22
C SER A 329 5.55 4.64 14.22
N ASN A 330 6.14 5.30 15.23
CA ASN A 330 5.42 6.01 16.28
C ASN A 330 5.77 7.51 16.26
N VAL A 331 4.82 8.33 16.69
CA VAL A 331 4.96 9.78 16.89
C VAL A 331 4.69 10.10 18.36
N SER A 332 5.63 10.71 19.07
CA SER A 332 5.37 11.15 20.44
C SER A 332 4.30 12.25 20.49
N ALA A 333 3.41 12.19 21.47
CA ALA A 333 2.43 13.23 21.76
C ALA A 333 3.09 14.58 22.12
N SER A 334 4.36 14.58 22.55
CA SER A 334 5.15 15.80 22.82
C SER A 334 5.72 16.44 21.57
N MET A 335 5.71 15.73 20.42
CA MET A 335 6.33 16.21 19.20
C MET A 335 5.71 17.52 18.75
N ILE A 336 6.56 18.46 18.35
CA ILE A 336 6.12 19.75 17.81
C ILE A 336 5.92 19.62 16.31
N LEU A 337 4.69 19.86 15.85
CA LEU A 337 4.33 19.93 14.43
C LEU A 337 3.90 21.34 14.07
N LYS A 338 4.21 21.75 12.83
CA LYS A 338 3.75 23.03 12.30
C LYS A 338 2.36 22.88 11.71
N ALA A 339 1.43 23.72 12.14
CA ALA A 339 0.06 23.77 11.65
C ALA A 339 -0.07 24.66 10.41
N ALA A 340 -1.28 24.67 9.82
CA ALA A 340 -1.60 25.49 8.65
C ALA A 340 -1.46 27.01 8.86
N ASP A 341 -1.52 27.49 10.10
CA ASP A 341 -1.33 28.89 10.47
C ASP A 341 0.14 29.26 10.70
N ASP A 342 1.07 28.40 10.26
CA ASP A 342 2.51 28.49 10.45
C ASP A 342 2.98 28.47 11.91
N LYS A 343 2.09 28.20 12.88
CA LYS A 343 2.48 28.02 14.28
C LYS A 343 2.86 26.59 14.58
N SER A 344 3.69 26.43 15.59
CA SER A 344 4.21 25.15 16.05
C SER A 344 3.48 24.73 17.32
N HIS A 345 2.89 23.54 17.30
CA HIS A 345 2.10 22.99 18.41
C HIS A 345 2.54 21.57 18.71
N LYS A 346 2.43 21.15 19.97
CA LYS A 346 2.62 19.74 20.33
C LYS A 346 1.50 18.89 19.75
N VAL A 347 1.78 17.64 19.36
CA VAL A 347 0.78 16.68 18.90
C VAL A 347 -0.40 16.59 19.88
N SER A 348 -0.12 16.47 21.18
CA SER A 348 -1.12 16.46 22.25
C SER A 348 -2.07 17.68 22.24
N GLN A 349 -1.58 18.85 21.85
CA GLN A 349 -2.41 20.06 21.76
C GLN A 349 -3.42 19.97 20.61
N PHE A 350 -3.09 19.30 19.51
CA PHE A 350 -4.05 19.08 18.43
C PHE A 350 -5.16 18.11 18.85
N LEU A 351 -4.83 17.09 19.66
CA LEU A 351 -5.77 16.06 20.08
C LEU A 351 -6.89 16.60 20.99
N ILE A 352 -6.60 17.63 21.79
CA ILE A 352 -7.55 18.20 22.76
C ILE A 352 -8.40 19.35 22.21
N GLN A 353 -8.17 19.79 20.96
CA GLN A 353 -8.89 20.91 20.34
C GLN A 353 -10.23 20.51 19.67
N GLY A 354 -10.65 19.25 19.76
CA GLY A 354 -11.98 18.79 19.35
C GLY A 354 -12.22 18.64 17.85
N ALA A 355 -11.23 18.90 16.99
CA ALA A 355 -11.33 18.62 15.56
C ALA A 355 -11.04 17.14 15.26
N THR A 356 -11.73 16.58 14.26
CA THR A 356 -11.55 15.18 13.82
C THR A 356 -10.29 14.98 12.98
N SER A 357 -9.74 16.05 12.40
CA SER A 357 -8.47 16.01 11.71
C SER A 357 -7.78 17.36 11.66
N TRP A 358 -6.45 17.35 11.52
CA TRP A 358 -5.62 18.54 11.38
C TRP A 358 -4.66 18.39 10.21
N ASP A 359 -4.73 19.30 9.24
CA ASP A 359 -3.69 19.43 8.22
C ASP A 359 -2.44 20.06 8.85
N VAL A 360 -1.33 19.35 8.76
CA VAL A 360 -0.05 19.79 9.30
C VAL A 360 1.01 19.71 8.22
N TYR A 361 2.09 20.46 8.41
CA TYR A 361 3.28 20.28 7.62
C TYR A 361 3.84 18.88 7.84
N ASP A 362 4.47 18.34 6.81
CA ASP A 362 5.04 17.01 6.90
C ASP A 362 6.13 16.95 7.98
N ILE A 363 6.07 15.89 8.78
CA ILE A 363 6.98 15.63 9.90
C ILE A 363 8.45 15.61 9.43
N PHE A 364 8.68 15.23 8.18
CA PHE A 364 10.01 15.11 7.60
C PHE A 364 10.31 16.16 6.55
N ASP A 365 9.36 16.65 5.77
CA ASP A 365 9.65 17.60 4.69
C ASP A 365 8.62 18.73 4.67
N TYR A 366 8.70 19.61 5.67
CA TYR A 366 7.82 20.77 5.80
C TYR A 366 7.86 21.67 4.54
N LYS A 367 8.95 21.66 3.78
CA LYS A 367 9.06 22.42 2.53
C LYS A 367 8.12 21.95 1.43
N LYS A 368 7.55 20.74 1.55
CA LYS A 368 6.52 20.23 0.61
C LYS A 368 5.14 20.85 0.81
N GLY A 369 4.96 21.66 1.86
CA GLY A 369 3.75 22.40 2.13
C GLY A 369 2.61 21.56 2.73
N LEU A 370 1.48 22.22 2.98
CA LEU A 370 0.27 21.64 3.56
C LEU A 370 -0.43 20.63 2.63
N GLY A 371 -1.24 19.75 3.22
CA GLY A 371 -1.99 18.70 2.51
C GLY A 371 -1.16 17.45 2.19
N LYS A 372 0.00 17.30 2.82
CA LYS A 372 0.87 16.11 2.72
C LYS A 372 0.84 15.23 3.95
N THR A 373 0.60 15.82 5.11
CA THR A 373 0.42 15.10 6.37
C THR A 373 -0.81 15.63 7.08
N TYR A 374 -1.54 14.72 7.72
CA TYR A 374 -2.64 15.09 8.60
C TYR A 374 -2.64 14.23 9.86
N ILE A 375 -3.11 14.81 10.96
CA ILE A 375 -3.42 14.09 12.19
C ILE A 375 -4.87 13.64 12.08
N ASN A 376 -5.14 12.35 12.23
CA ASN A 376 -6.49 11.79 12.29
C ASN A 376 -6.88 11.55 13.75
N VAL A 377 -7.84 12.31 14.24
CA VAL A 377 -8.33 12.26 15.62
C VAL A 377 -9.68 11.57 15.61
N LYS A 378 -9.67 10.23 15.52
CA LYS A 378 -10.89 9.42 15.70
C LYS A 378 -11.32 9.43 17.17
N ASN A 379 -10.40 9.06 18.05
CA ASN A 379 -10.39 9.35 19.48
C ASN A 379 -8.97 9.80 19.86
N ILE A 380 -8.80 10.34 21.05
CA ILE A 380 -7.52 10.93 21.49
C ILE A 380 -6.39 9.89 21.54
N PHE A 381 -6.58 8.78 22.26
CA PHE A 381 -5.52 7.79 22.49
C PHE A 381 -5.38 6.74 21.38
N ASN A 382 -6.21 6.80 20.34
CA ASN A 382 -6.07 6.00 19.12
C ASN A 382 -5.85 6.87 17.87
N ALA A 383 -5.52 8.15 18.08
CA ALA A 383 -5.18 9.06 17.01
C ALA A 383 -3.86 8.64 16.34
N ASN A 384 -3.74 8.99 15.08
CA ASN A 384 -2.56 8.68 14.28
C ASN A 384 -2.19 9.87 13.39
N VAL A 385 -0.94 9.87 12.91
CA VAL A 385 -0.47 10.82 11.93
C VAL A 385 -0.25 10.09 10.62
N TYR A 386 -0.83 10.58 9.53
CA TYR A 386 -0.66 9.99 8.21
C TYR A 386 0.11 10.93 7.28
N THR A 387 1.09 10.42 6.54
CA THR A 387 1.82 11.16 5.50
C THR A 387 1.74 10.50 4.12
N TYR A 388 1.51 11.31 3.09
CA TYR A 388 1.59 10.91 1.68
C TYR A 388 3.03 10.84 1.13
N LEU A 389 4.03 11.43 1.79
CA LEU A 389 5.38 11.61 1.21
C LEU A 389 6.22 10.33 1.12
N ARG A 390 5.77 9.23 1.73
CA ARG A 390 6.45 7.93 1.77
C ARG A 390 5.61 6.78 1.20
N GLY A 391 4.80 7.07 0.19
CA GLY A 391 3.86 6.09 -0.37
C GLY A 391 2.63 5.83 0.52
N GLY A 392 2.39 6.71 1.50
CA GLY A 392 1.31 6.56 2.47
C GLY A 392 1.75 5.79 3.70
N VAL A 393 2.17 6.48 4.76
CA VAL A 393 2.56 5.87 6.04
C VAL A 393 1.69 6.43 7.15
N THR A 394 1.17 5.53 7.98
CA THR A 394 0.46 5.86 9.22
C THR A 394 1.40 5.64 10.39
N TYR A 395 1.51 6.64 11.26
CA TYR A 395 2.26 6.58 12.52
C TYR A 395 1.28 6.60 13.68
N ASN A 396 1.41 5.68 14.62
CA ASN A 396 0.62 5.71 15.86
C ASN A 396 1.17 6.76 16.80
N ILE A 397 0.32 7.38 17.61
CA ILE A 397 0.79 8.36 18.60
C ILE A 397 1.15 7.64 19.90
N SER A 398 2.36 7.86 20.39
CA SER A 398 2.83 7.35 21.69
C SER A 398 2.65 8.40 22.79
N PHE A 399 2.27 7.95 23.97
CA PHE A 399 2.00 8.78 25.14
C PHE A 399 2.79 8.26 26.33
N THR A 400 3.43 9.17 27.05
CA THR A 400 3.93 8.96 28.41
C THR A 400 2.78 9.08 29.41
N ILE A 401 2.98 8.58 30.63
CA ILE A 401 2.00 8.74 31.70
C ILE A 401 1.70 10.22 31.99
N ASP A 402 2.72 11.08 32.02
CA ASP A 402 2.53 12.51 32.29
C ASP A 402 1.70 13.19 31.19
N GLU A 403 1.86 12.78 29.94
CA GLU A 403 1.05 13.28 28.83
C GLU A 403 -0.40 12.82 28.91
N ILE A 404 -0.63 11.55 29.27
CA ILE A 404 -1.98 11.02 29.52
C ILE A 404 -2.65 11.85 30.61
N LEU A 405 -1.98 12.04 31.76
CA LEU A 405 -2.53 12.79 32.90
C LEU A 405 -2.81 14.25 32.52
N ASN A 406 -1.91 14.89 31.77
CA ASN A 406 -2.12 16.25 31.29
C ASN A 406 -3.32 16.37 30.36
N ILE A 407 -3.47 15.43 29.41
CA ILE A 407 -4.62 15.39 28.50
C ILE A 407 -5.90 15.22 29.30
N LEU A 408 -5.97 14.21 30.18
CA LEU A 408 -7.15 13.92 31.00
C LEU A 408 -7.56 15.11 31.89
N ASN A 409 -6.61 15.89 32.40
CA ASN A 409 -6.88 17.11 33.16
C ASN A 409 -7.55 18.22 32.32
N THR A 410 -7.38 18.21 31.00
CA THR A 410 -7.93 19.24 30.10
C THR A 410 -9.27 18.87 29.46
N LEU A 411 -9.74 17.63 29.64
CA LEU A 411 -10.97 17.17 29.03
C LEU A 411 -12.21 17.73 29.72
N ASP A 412 -13.22 18.09 28.92
CA ASP A 412 -14.57 18.32 29.43
C ASP A 412 -15.31 16.98 29.50
N TYR A 413 -15.62 16.52 30.70
CA TYR A 413 -16.18 15.18 30.95
C TYR A 413 -17.69 15.05 30.64
N LYS A 414 -18.28 15.99 29.89
CA LYS A 414 -19.73 16.05 29.64
C LYS A 414 -20.19 15.35 28.36
N GLU A 415 -19.35 15.21 27.34
CA GLU A 415 -19.66 14.52 26.08
C GLU A 415 -18.47 13.63 25.63
N ASP A 416 -18.75 12.47 25.03
CA ASP A 416 -17.77 11.51 24.46
C ASP A 416 -16.71 10.87 25.38
N VAL A 417 -16.74 11.11 26.70
CA VAL A 417 -15.81 10.52 27.70
C VAL A 417 -15.67 9.02 27.57
N THR A 418 -16.78 8.29 27.41
CA THR A 418 -16.76 6.83 27.32
C THR A 418 -15.87 6.33 26.17
N LYS A 419 -15.92 6.99 25.00
CA LYS A 419 -15.07 6.62 23.84
C LYS A 419 -13.60 6.91 24.13
N ILE A 420 -13.31 8.04 24.77
CA ILE A 420 -11.95 8.43 25.17
C ILE A 420 -11.39 7.42 26.18
N LEU A 421 -12.18 7.04 27.19
CA LEU A 421 -11.78 6.04 28.18
C LEU A 421 -11.52 4.68 27.54
N PHE A 422 -12.38 4.23 26.60
CA PHE A 422 -12.12 2.98 25.87
C PHE A 422 -10.81 3.03 25.07
N ALA A 423 -10.55 4.13 24.37
CA ALA A 423 -9.29 4.31 23.65
C ALA A 423 -8.07 4.36 24.59
N LEU A 424 -8.21 5.01 25.75
CA LEU A 424 -7.17 5.03 26.78
C LEU A 424 -6.88 3.64 27.32
N ILE A 425 -7.92 2.86 27.63
CA ILE A 425 -7.77 1.51 28.16
C ILE A 425 -7.04 0.62 27.17
N ASP A 426 -7.45 0.66 25.91
CA ASP A 426 -6.82 -0.11 24.84
C ASP A 426 -5.33 0.26 24.71
N TYR A 427 -5.02 1.56 24.76
CA TYR A 427 -3.65 2.06 24.74
C TYR A 427 -2.82 1.58 25.95
N VAL A 428 -3.33 1.76 27.16
CA VAL A 428 -2.65 1.39 28.42
C VAL A 428 -2.38 -0.10 28.52
N VAL A 429 -3.36 -0.94 28.12
CA VAL A 429 -3.21 -2.40 28.13
C VAL A 429 -2.22 -2.86 27.07
N THR A 430 -2.34 -2.37 25.83
CA THR A 430 -1.47 -2.76 24.71
C THR A 430 -0.01 -2.33 24.92
N ASN A 431 0.22 -1.20 25.61
CA ASN A 431 1.55 -0.73 25.93
C ASN A 431 2.03 -1.17 27.34
N GLU A 432 1.33 -2.13 27.96
CA GLU A 432 1.73 -2.79 29.21
C GLU A 432 2.11 -1.84 30.35
N PHE A 433 1.31 -0.79 30.56
CA PHE A 433 1.54 0.16 31.64
C PHE A 433 1.46 -0.55 33.01
N GLY A 434 2.47 -0.32 33.86
CA GLY A 434 2.53 -0.91 35.20
C GLY A 434 1.45 -0.37 36.16
N GLU A 435 1.22 -1.09 37.26
CA GLU A 435 0.18 -0.76 38.26
C GLU A 435 0.29 0.68 38.79
N ASP A 436 1.50 1.20 39.03
CA ASP A 436 1.71 2.58 39.49
C ASP A 436 1.14 3.63 38.50
N ALA A 437 1.35 3.41 37.20
CA ALA A 437 0.86 4.32 36.17
C ALA A 437 -0.68 4.24 36.06
N VAL A 438 -1.23 3.04 36.16
CA VAL A 438 -2.69 2.82 36.16
C VAL A 438 -3.34 3.44 37.39
N SER A 439 -2.72 3.32 38.57
CA SER A 439 -3.19 3.97 39.81
C SER A 439 -3.27 5.48 39.67
N LYS A 440 -2.25 6.12 39.09
CA LYS A 440 -2.26 7.58 38.85
C LYS A 440 -3.41 8.00 37.92
N ILE A 441 -3.71 7.21 36.89
CA ILE A 441 -4.87 7.45 36.01
C ILE A 441 -6.17 7.33 36.80
N ILE A 442 -6.31 6.28 37.63
CA ILE A 442 -7.50 6.06 38.46
C ILE A 442 -7.72 7.23 39.42
N GLU A 443 -6.69 7.65 40.16
CA GLU A 443 -6.75 8.79 41.11
C GLU A 443 -7.24 10.07 40.42
N LEU A 444 -6.78 10.33 39.20
CA LEU A 444 -7.23 11.49 38.43
C LEU A 444 -8.70 11.34 37.99
N LEU A 445 -9.10 10.16 37.55
CA LEU A 445 -10.47 9.89 37.11
C LEU A 445 -11.48 9.82 38.27
N GLU A 446 -11.04 9.54 39.51
CA GLU A 446 -11.89 9.62 40.71
C GLU A 446 -12.41 11.04 40.91
N SER A 447 -11.53 12.04 40.74
CA SER A 447 -11.89 13.46 40.83
C SER A 447 -12.94 13.87 39.79
N ASN A 448 -13.10 13.08 38.72
CA ASN A 448 -14.04 13.31 37.62
C ASN A 448 -15.19 12.29 37.57
N ASN A 449 -15.40 11.48 38.62
CA ASN A 449 -16.42 10.42 38.71
C ASN A 449 -16.38 9.37 37.57
N CYS A 450 -15.21 9.15 36.96
CA CYS A 450 -15.03 8.24 35.83
C CYS A 450 -14.20 6.99 36.17
N SER A 451 -13.62 6.92 37.37
CA SER A 451 -12.72 5.84 37.79
C SER A 451 -13.37 4.45 37.75
N PHE A 452 -14.62 4.32 38.20
CA PHE A 452 -15.32 3.03 38.25
C PHE A 452 -15.46 2.37 36.87
N GLU A 453 -15.93 3.12 35.87
CA GLU A 453 -16.08 2.60 34.51
C GLU A 453 -14.69 2.31 33.89
N PHE A 454 -13.71 3.19 34.11
CA PHE A 454 -12.34 2.94 33.66
C PHE A 454 -11.78 1.63 34.23
N GLU A 455 -11.81 1.44 35.54
CA GLU A 455 -11.29 0.24 36.20
C GLU A 455 -11.98 -1.02 35.68
N LYS A 456 -13.32 -1.02 35.64
CA LYS A 456 -14.12 -2.15 35.16
C LYS A 456 -13.70 -2.59 33.76
N PHE A 457 -13.57 -1.65 32.83
CA PHE A 457 -13.18 -1.97 31.45
C PHE A 457 -11.68 -2.26 31.31
N TYR A 458 -10.83 -1.60 32.10
CA TYR A 458 -9.39 -1.87 32.17
C TYR A 458 -9.13 -3.32 32.57
N TYR A 459 -9.64 -3.79 33.72
CA TYR A 459 -9.39 -5.17 34.16
C TYR A 459 -9.99 -6.19 33.21
N LYS A 460 -11.15 -5.91 32.59
CA LYS A 460 -11.72 -6.78 31.56
C LYS A 460 -10.77 -6.94 30.36
N ASN A 461 -10.22 -5.84 29.85
CA ASN A 461 -9.31 -5.85 28.71
C ASN A 461 -7.93 -6.42 29.07
N TYR A 462 -7.38 -6.07 30.23
CA TYR A 462 -6.14 -6.63 30.75
C TYR A 462 -6.21 -8.17 30.85
N ILE A 463 -7.31 -8.71 31.39
CA ILE A 463 -7.54 -10.15 31.44
C ILE A 463 -7.56 -10.75 30.03
N ASN A 464 -8.33 -10.17 29.11
CA ASN A 464 -8.42 -10.67 27.74
C ASN A 464 -7.07 -10.66 27.02
N PHE A 465 -6.33 -9.56 27.12
CA PHE A 465 -5.01 -9.39 26.52
C PHE A 465 -4.00 -10.41 27.07
N THR A 466 -3.87 -10.49 28.39
CA THR A 466 -2.95 -11.43 29.06
C THR A 466 -3.29 -12.89 28.72
N VAL A 467 -4.58 -13.23 28.62
CA VAL A 467 -5.02 -14.58 28.22
C VAL A 467 -4.67 -14.85 26.75
N ALA A 468 -4.90 -13.90 25.87
CA ALA A 468 -4.57 -14.04 24.44
C ALA A 468 -3.06 -14.21 24.22
N GLU A 469 -2.23 -13.40 24.89
CA GLU A 469 -0.78 -13.49 24.84
C GLU A 469 -0.28 -14.88 25.29
N LYS A 470 -0.74 -15.35 26.46
CA LYS A 470 -0.37 -16.67 27.01
C LYS A 470 -0.81 -17.84 26.13
N MET A 471 -1.87 -17.66 25.34
CA MET A 471 -2.45 -18.68 24.45
C MET A 471 -2.11 -18.45 22.97
N SER A 472 -1.21 -17.52 22.64
CA SER A 472 -0.88 -17.11 21.27
C SER A 472 -0.37 -18.27 20.39
N ASP A 473 0.36 -19.21 20.99
CA ASP A 473 0.87 -20.43 20.35
C ASP A 473 -0.21 -21.51 20.15
N PHE A 474 -1.44 -21.33 20.62
CA PHE A 474 -2.44 -22.38 20.66
C PHE A 474 -3.66 -22.02 19.80
N ALA A 475 -4.22 -23.03 19.16
CA ALA A 475 -5.45 -22.89 18.40
C ALA A 475 -6.44 -23.99 18.79
N PHE A 476 -7.72 -23.64 18.79
CA PHE A 476 -8.79 -24.56 19.05
C PHE A 476 -9.14 -25.34 17.78
N ILE A 477 -9.44 -26.62 17.92
CA ILE A 477 -9.87 -27.44 16.78
C ILE A 477 -11.09 -28.29 17.12
N MET A 478 -12.05 -28.31 16.20
CA MET A 478 -13.25 -29.14 16.27
C MET A 478 -13.37 -30.00 15.01
N MET A 479 -13.04 -31.28 15.11
CA MET A 479 -13.13 -32.24 14.01
C MET A 479 -14.08 -33.37 14.37
N ASP A 480 -15.06 -33.65 13.52
CA ASP A 480 -16.01 -34.76 13.67
C ASP A 480 -16.67 -34.83 15.07
N GLY A 481 -17.01 -33.67 15.63
CA GLY A 481 -17.62 -33.55 16.97
C GLY A 481 -16.66 -33.75 18.15
N LYS A 482 -15.36 -33.94 17.90
CA LYS A 482 -14.31 -33.97 18.93
C LYS A 482 -13.61 -32.62 19.02
N THR A 483 -13.38 -32.16 20.24
CA THR A 483 -12.67 -30.91 20.51
C THR A 483 -11.26 -31.18 21.00
N GLY A 484 -10.31 -30.39 20.51
CA GLY A 484 -8.92 -30.44 20.90
C GLY A 484 -8.28 -29.07 20.82
N VAL A 485 -7.02 -29.00 21.22
CA VAL A 485 -6.18 -27.82 21.07
C VAL A 485 -4.87 -28.29 20.48
N PHE A 486 -4.38 -27.63 19.45
CA PHE A 486 -3.01 -27.88 18.98
C PHE A 486 -2.13 -26.68 19.25
N ARG A 487 -0.84 -26.96 19.44
CA ARG A 487 0.19 -25.92 19.49
C ARG A 487 0.72 -25.67 18.08
N LYS A 488 0.76 -24.41 17.68
CA LYS A 488 1.41 -23.91 16.47
C LYS A 488 2.92 -23.98 16.69
N SER A 489 3.56 -25.06 16.23
CA SER A 489 5.03 -25.16 16.23
C SER A 489 5.61 -24.56 14.95
N GLU A 490 6.74 -23.85 15.04
CA GLU A 490 7.53 -23.45 13.87
C GLU A 490 8.16 -24.68 13.17
N ASP A 491 8.44 -25.75 13.92
CA ASP A 491 9.09 -26.96 13.42
C ASP A 491 8.12 -27.94 12.72
N GLY A 492 6.85 -27.57 12.55
CA GLY A 492 5.84 -28.39 11.88
C GLY A 492 5.25 -29.54 12.72
N ASP A 493 5.72 -29.74 13.95
CA ASP A 493 5.16 -30.74 14.87
C ASP A 493 3.76 -30.32 15.36
N LEU A 494 2.73 -31.00 14.84
CA LEU A 494 1.35 -30.83 15.32
C LEU A 494 1.12 -31.70 16.57
N THR A 495 1.30 -31.12 17.75
CA THR A 495 0.89 -31.80 19.00
C THR A 495 -0.56 -31.47 19.33
N LEU A 496 -1.42 -32.48 19.30
CA LEU A 496 -2.82 -32.38 19.73
C LEU A 496 -2.96 -32.65 21.23
N TYR A 497 -3.52 -31.69 21.94
CA TYR A 497 -3.81 -31.76 23.35
C TYR A 497 -5.32 -31.89 23.58
N THR A 498 -5.68 -32.63 24.62
CA THR A 498 -7.03 -32.52 25.18
C THR A 498 -7.17 -31.21 25.96
N LEU A 499 -8.40 -30.72 26.13
CA LEU A 499 -8.65 -29.54 26.97
C LEU A 499 -8.13 -29.73 28.40
N ARG A 500 -8.17 -30.95 28.94
CA ARG A 500 -7.62 -31.28 30.25
C ARG A 500 -6.10 -31.14 30.27
N SER A 501 -5.41 -31.68 29.26
CA SER A 501 -3.96 -31.59 29.15
C SER A 501 -3.48 -30.14 29.06
N ILE A 502 -4.21 -29.28 28.33
CA ILE A 502 -3.93 -27.85 28.29
C ILE A 502 -4.21 -27.18 29.64
N ALA A 503 -5.31 -27.52 30.31
CA ALA A 503 -5.58 -27.01 31.66
C ALA A 503 -4.45 -27.36 32.65
N ASP A 504 -3.93 -28.59 32.59
CA ASP A 504 -2.80 -29.04 33.41
C ASP A 504 -1.50 -28.29 33.06
N LEU A 505 -1.24 -28.04 31.76
CA LEU A 505 -0.08 -27.28 31.28
C LEU A 505 -0.08 -25.82 31.76
N PHE A 506 -1.26 -25.24 31.96
CA PHE A 506 -1.45 -23.84 32.37
C PHE A 506 -1.77 -23.68 33.85
N LEU A 507 -1.76 -24.77 34.64
CA LEU A 507 -2.18 -24.76 36.03
C LEU A 507 -1.38 -23.77 36.90
N ASN A 508 -0.08 -23.60 36.59
CA ASN A 508 0.82 -22.63 37.21
C ASN A 508 0.96 -21.31 36.44
N LYS A 509 0.23 -21.12 35.34
CA LYS A 509 0.25 -19.90 34.50
C LYS A 509 -0.95 -18.99 34.74
N ASN A 510 -1.92 -19.46 35.53
CA ASN A 510 -3.03 -18.66 36.05
C ASN A 510 -2.52 -17.45 36.82
N PHE A 511 -3.28 -16.36 36.80
CA PHE A 511 -2.88 -15.09 37.39
C PHE A 511 -4.03 -14.45 38.16
N TYR A 512 -3.71 -13.56 39.09
CA TYR A 512 -4.70 -12.81 39.84
C TYR A 512 -4.99 -11.48 39.16
N SER A 513 -6.26 -11.09 39.12
CA SER A 513 -6.71 -9.78 38.65
C SER A 513 -7.90 -9.32 39.49
N LYS A 514 -8.23 -8.02 39.50
CA LYS A 514 -9.51 -7.56 40.04
C LYS A 514 -10.67 -8.11 39.19
N ASP A 515 -11.80 -8.40 39.83
CA ASP A 515 -13.03 -8.82 39.15
C ASP A 515 -13.68 -7.61 38.46
N PRO A 516 -13.86 -7.62 37.12
CA PRO A 516 -14.51 -6.52 36.40
C PRO A 516 -15.94 -6.23 36.89
N ASN A 517 -16.62 -7.20 37.50
CA ASN A 517 -17.97 -7.03 38.03
C ASN A 517 -17.99 -6.65 39.53
N ASN A 518 -16.86 -6.77 40.22
CA ASN A 518 -16.72 -6.40 41.62
C ASN A 518 -15.27 -6.01 41.93
N LEU A 519 -14.95 -4.73 41.72
CA LEU A 519 -13.59 -4.18 41.86
C LEU A 519 -12.99 -4.30 43.28
N LYS A 520 -13.77 -4.69 44.30
CA LYS A 520 -13.25 -4.97 45.65
C LYS A 520 -12.70 -6.38 45.81
N LYS A 521 -12.94 -7.25 44.82
CA LYS A 521 -12.58 -8.66 44.86
C LYS A 521 -11.47 -8.96 43.87
N THR A 522 -10.42 -9.61 44.35
CA THR A 522 -9.42 -10.25 43.49
C THR A 522 -9.88 -11.65 43.12
N ILE A 523 -9.77 -12.00 41.85
CA ILE A 523 -10.11 -13.33 41.31
C ILE A 523 -8.86 -13.99 40.73
N LEU A 524 -8.78 -15.32 40.87
CA LEU A 524 -7.85 -16.13 40.10
C LEU A 524 -8.44 -16.34 38.70
N VAL A 525 -7.73 -15.87 37.68
CA VAL A 525 -8.07 -16.04 36.28
C VAL A 525 -7.51 -17.35 35.78
N ASP A 526 -8.41 -18.27 35.46
CA ASP A 526 -8.10 -19.50 34.74
C ASP A 526 -7.91 -19.18 33.25
N VAL A 527 -6.66 -19.23 32.79
CA VAL A 527 -6.26 -18.81 31.43
C VAL A 527 -7.03 -19.60 30.38
N VAL A 528 -7.11 -20.93 30.55
CA VAL A 528 -7.69 -21.83 29.55
C VAL A 528 -9.20 -21.65 29.50
N LYS A 529 -9.86 -21.61 30.66
CA LYS A 529 -11.31 -21.42 30.74
C LYS A 529 -11.73 -20.06 30.18
N HIS A 530 -10.92 -19.02 30.37
CA HIS A 530 -11.19 -17.70 29.83
C HIS A 530 -10.98 -17.66 28.31
N TRP A 531 -9.89 -18.25 27.81
CA TRP A 531 -9.60 -18.36 26.38
C TRP A 531 -10.71 -19.11 25.62
N LEU A 532 -11.23 -20.21 26.18
CA LEU A 532 -12.36 -20.97 25.61
C LEU A 532 -13.68 -20.18 25.52
N ARG A 533 -13.78 -19.01 26.17
CA ARG A 533 -14.93 -18.11 26.06
C ARG A 533 -14.64 -16.89 25.20
N SER A 534 -13.38 -16.71 24.78
CA SER A 534 -12.98 -15.62 23.91
C SER A 534 -13.57 -15.81 22.51
N GLN A 535 -14.12 -14.74 21.94
CA GLN A 535 -14.56 -14.71 20.54
C GLN A 535 -13.39 -14.56 19.57
N GLY A 536 -12.23 -14.06 20.04
CA GLY A 536 -11.05 -13.85 19.22
C GLY A 536 -10.04 -15.00 19.23
N ARG A 537 -10.43 -16.19 19.70
CA ARG A 537 -9.54 -17.36 19.62
C ARG A 537 -9.46 -17.84 18.17
N GLU A 538 -8.29 -18.31 17.77
CA GLU A 538 -8.17 -19.06 16.52
C GLU A 538 -8.89 -20.40 16.65
N GLU A 539 -9.75 -20.71 15.68
CA GLU A 539 -10.59 -21.89 15.66
C GLU A 539 -10.59 -22.51 14.27
N PHE A 540 -10.31 -23.81 14.21
CA PHE A 540 -10.30 -24.60 12.99
C PHE A 540 -11.30 -25.75 13.06
N THR A 541 -11.90 -26.10 11.93
CA THR A 541 -12.84 -27.22 11.82
C THR A 541 -12.26 -28.43 11.10
N SER A 542 -11.11 -28.27 10.44
CA SER A 542 -10.41 -29.34 9.74
C SER A 542 -8.91 -29.10 9.72
N VAL A 543 -8.17 -30.20 9.55
CA VAL A 543 -6.74 -30.17 9.21
C VAL A 543 -6.61 -30.70 7.79
N VAL A 544 -5.90 -29.97 6.95
CA VAL A 544 -5.68 -30.34 5.55
C VAL A 544 -4.18 -30.40 5.26
N PHE A 545 -3.79 -31.11 4.21
CA PHE A 545 -2.42 -31.14 3.71
C PHE A 545 -2.52 -30.89 2.21
N THR A 546 -2.19 -29.67 1.78
CA THR A 546 -2.38 -29.21 0.40
C THR A 546 -1.41 -28.07 0.06
N ASP A 547 -1.01 -27.94 -1.19
CA ASP A 547 -0.27 -26.79 -1.72
C ASP A 547 -1.20 -25.61 -2.09
N LYS A 548 -2.51 -25.83 -2.04
CA LYS A 548 -3.53 -24.83 -2.35
C LYS A 548 -3.81 -23.93 -1.16
N GLU A 549 -4.35 -22.75 -1.46
CA GLU A 549 -4.93 -21.86 -0.47
C GLU A 549 -6.10 -22.58 0.24
N THR A 550 -6.11 -22.51 1.56
CA THR A 550 -7.09 -23.20 2.40
C THR A 550 -8.15 -22.23 2.88
N ALA A 551 -9.35 -22.73 3.20
CA ALA A 551 -10.37 -21.86 3.80
C ALA A 551 -9.93 -21.39 5.19
N GLU A 552 -10.48 -20.26 5.66
CA GLU A 552 -10.07 -19.61 6.93
C GLU A 552 -10.19 -20.53 8.16
N ASN A 553 -11.12 -21.49 8.13
CA ASN A 553 -11.38 -22.47 9.18
C ASN A 553 -10.60 -23.79 9.00
N GLU A 554 -9.66 -23.86 8.05
CA GLU A 554 -8.85 -25.05 7.82
C GLU A 554 -7.38 -24.80 8.18
N TYR A 555 -6.81 -25.71 8.96
CA TYR A 555 -5.39 -25.65 9.28
C TYR A 555 -4.59 -26.48 8.27
N ASN A 556 -3.83 -25.81 7.39
CA ASN A 556 -2.94 -26.50 6.47
C ASN A 556 -1.68 -27.01 7.20
N LEU A 557 -1.32 -28.27 7.03
CA LEU A 557 -0.09 -28.87 7.53
C LEU A 557 1.10 -28.68 6.59
N PHE A 558 0.84 -28.49 5.28
CA PHE A 558 1.93 -28.30 4.32
C PHE A 558 2.47 -26.86 4.43
N ARG A 559 3.78 -26.75 4.69
CA ARG A 559 4.50 -25.48 4.81
C ARG A 559 5.55 -25.28 3.72
N GLY A 560 5.54 -26.13 2.70
CA GLY A 560 6.62 -26.23 1.73
C GLY A 560 7.63 -27.33 2.10
N PHE A 561 8.73 -27.38 1.38
CA PHE A 561 9.84 -28.29 1.65
C PHE A 561 10.79 -27.68 2.68
N ALA A 562 11.47 -28.53 3.46
CA ALA A 562 12.44 -28.09 4.47
C ALA A 562 13.68 -27.39 3.89
N TYR A 563 13.87 -27.47 2.57
CA TYR A 563 14.99 -26.86 1.86
C TYR A 563 14.48 -25.77 0.94
N GLU A 564 15.09 -24.60 1.03
CA GLU A 564 14.86 -23.50 0.11
C GLU A 564 15.37 -23.86 -1.30
N PRO A 565 14.66 -23.46 -2.37
CA PRO A 565 15.09 -23.71 -3.73
C PRO A 565 16.38 -22.95 -4.03
N ILE A 566 17.40 -23.67 -4.51
CA ILE A 566 18.68 -23.10 -4.93
C ILE A 566 18.67 -22.97 -6.45
N ASN A 567 19.25 -21.90 -6.99
CA ASN A 567 19.38 -21.74 -8.42
C ASN A 567 20.29 -22.84 -9.00
N HIS A 568 19.82 -23.52 -10.04
CA HIS A 568 20.57 -24.58 -10.73
C HIS A 568 21.93 -24.11 -11.30
N GLN A 569 22.13 -22.80 -11.47
CA GLN A 569 23.41 -22.23 -11.90
C GLN A 569 24.46 -22.17 -10.77
N ASP A 570 24.02 -22.27 -9.52
CA ASP A 570 24.87 -22.16 -8.33
C ASP A 570 25.27 -23.54 -7.78
N ILE A 571 24.79 -24.63 -8.39
CA ILE A 571 25.05 -26.01 -7.99
C ILE A 571 25.43 -26.85 -9.20
N ASP A 572 26.52 -27.60 -9.08
CA ASP A 572 26.84 -28.65 -10.03
C ASP A 572 25.93 -29.87 -9.82
N LEU A 573 25.00 -30.07 -10.76
CA LEU A 573 24.06 -31.20 -10.78
C LEU A 573 24.61 -32.41 -11.53
N GLU A 574 25.79 -32.32 -12.15
CA GLU A 574 26.34 -33.39 -12.97
C GLU A 574 26.57 -34.70 -12.20
N PRO A 575 27.01 -34.70 -10.92
CA PRO A 575 27.11 -35.93 -10.15
C PRO A 575 25.77 -36.65 -9.99
N TYR A 576 24.69 -35.90 -9.84
CA TYR A 576 23.34 -36.46 -9.73
C TYR A 576 22.87 -37.01 -11.09
N PHE A 577 23.04 -36.25 -12.17
CA PHE A 577 22.65 -36.70 -13.51
C PHE A 577 23.45 -37.92 -13.97
N THR A 578 24.74 -37.97 -13.67
CA THR A 578 25.61 -39.13 -13.94
C THR A 578 25.13 -40.35 -13.16
N LEU A 579 24.80 -40.20 -11.87
CA LEU A 579 24.24 -41.29 -11.07
C LEU A 579 22.93 -41.83 -11.66
N VAL A 580 22.01 -40.94 -12.04
CA VAL A 580 20.73 -41.37 -12.61
C VAL A 580 20.93 -42.04 -13.96
N LYS A 581 21.77 -41.49 -14.84
CA LYS A 581 22.02 -42.04 -16.17
C LYS A 581 22.74 -43.37 -16.11
N ASP A 582 23.90 -43.42 -15.46
CA ASP A 582 24.82 -44.56 -15.59
C ASP A 582 24.48 -45.70 -14.63
N VAL A 583 23.94 -45.37 -13.44
CA VAL A 583 23.67 -46.37 -12.40
C VAL A 583 22.20 -46.76 -12.36
N ILE A 584 21.27 -45.79 -12.39
CA ILE A 584 19.82 -46.08 -12.25
C ILE A 584 19.22 -46.49 -13.59
N ALA A 585 19.53 -45.76 -14.66
CA ALA A 585 19.00 -46.00 -16.00
C ALA A 585 19.89 -46.91 -16.85
N ASN A 586 21.06 -47.33 -16.36
CA ASN A 586 22.01 -48.20 -17.07
C ASN A 586 22.36 -47.68 -18.50
N GLY A 587 22.55 -46.37 -18.60
CA GLY A 587 22.83 -45.67 -19.86
C GLY A 587 21.60 -45.44 -20.76
N ASP A 588 20.41 -45.89 -20.39
CA ASP A 588 19.19 -45.67 -21.15
C ASP A 588 18.67 -44.22 -20.97
N GLU A 589 18.72 -43.45 -22.05
CA GLU A 589 18.31 -42.03 -22.02
C GLU A 589 16.82 -41.84 -21.76
N LEU A 590 15.96 -42.76 -22.21
CA LEU A 590 14.53 -42.67 -21.99
C LEU A 590 14.22 -42.87 -20.51
N PHE A 591 14.77 -43.92 -19.89
CA PHE A 591 14.59 -44.16 -18.45
C PHE A 591 15.22 -43.06 -17.59
N CYS A 592 16.37 -42.52 -18.00
CA CYS A 592 16.99 -41.38 -17.33
C CYS A 592 16.06 -40.15 -17.33
N ASN A 593 15.51 -39.80 -18.49
CA ASN A 593 14.61 -38.66 -18.64
C ASN A 593 13.29 -38.86 -17.87
N ILE A 594 12.72 -40.07 -17.89
CA ILE A 594 11.52 -40.39 -17.12
C ILE A 594 11.77 -40.18 -15.61
N ASN A 595 12.88 -40.67 -15.08
CA ASN A 595 13.24 -40.49 -13.67
C ASN A 595 13.40 -39.01 -13.32
N HIS A 596 14.09 -38.23 -14.16
CA HIS A 596 14.23 -36.78 -13.95
C HIS A 596 12.89 -36.06 -13.95
N SER A 597 12.04 -36.31 -14.96
CA SER A 597 10.73 -35.70 -15.05
C SER A 597 9.83 -36.06 -13.87
N PHE A 598 9.88 -37.32 -13.42
CA PHE A 598 9.12 -37.78 -12.26
C PHE A 598 9.53 -37.07 -10.97
N ILE A 599 10.83 -37.00 -10.67
CA ILE A 599 11.33 -36.32 -9.46
C ILE A 599 11.07 -34.82 -9.53
N ALA A 600 11.30 -34.18 -10.68
CA ALA A 600 11.03 -32.76 -10.87
C ALA A 600 9.54 -32.45 -10.65
N GLN A 601 8.64 -33.26 -11.21
CA GLN A 601 7.20 -33.10 -11.00
C GLN A 601 6.82 -33.28 -9.53
N MET A 602 7.41 -34.24 -8.83
CA MET A 602 7.10 -34.46 -7.40
C MET A 602 7.55 -33.31 -6.50
N LEU A 603 8.56 -32.55 -6.90
CA LEU A 603 9.00 -31.34 -6.20
C LEU A 603 8.19 -30.10 -6.63
N GLN A 604 7.79 -30.02 -7.89
CA GLN A 604 7.08 -28.85 -8.45
C GLN A 604 5.57 -28.89 -8.20
N ASP A 605 4.97 -30.09 -8.16
CA ASP A 605 3.54 -30.35 -8.01
C ASP A 605 3.32 -31.59 -7.11
N PRO A 606 3.70 -31.52 -5.81
CA PRO A 606 3.72 -32.67 -4.91
C PRO A 606 2.36 -33.33 -4.64
N PHE A 607 1.26 -32.64 -4.95
CA PHE A 607 -0.10 -33.11 -4.68
C PHE A 607 -0.75 -33.79 -5.89
N ASN A 608 -0.16 -33.64 -7.07
CA ASN A 608 -0.58 -34.34 -8.27
C ASN A 608 0.24 -35.61 -8.44
N LYS A 609 -0.40 -36.78 -8.33
CA LYS A 609 0.29 -38.06 -8.48
C LYS A 609 0.24 -38.50 -9.94
N LEU A 610 1.38 -38.58 -10.60
CA LEU A 610 1.49 -39.29 -11.86
C LEU A 610 1.27 -40.79 -11.61
N GLY A 611 0.28 -41.36 -12.28
CA GLY A 611 0.06 -42.81 -12.23
C GLY A 611 1.26 -43.54 -12.84
N THR A 612 1.76 -44.56 -12.17
CA THR A 612 2.72 -45.51 -12.74
C THR A 612 1.92 -46.50 -13.59
N ALA A 613 1.69 -46.16 -14.87
CA ALA A 613 1.09 -47.07 -15.84
C ALA A 613 2.11 -48.12 -16.31
#